data_AF-A0A1M3NMK8-F1
#
_entry.id   AF-A0A1M3NMK8-F1
#
_cell.length_a   1.000
_cell.length_b   1.000
_cell.length_c   1.000
_cell.angle_alpha   90.00
_cell.angle_beta   90.00
_cell.angle_gamma   90.00
#
_symmetry.space_group_name_H-M   'P 1'
#
loop_
_entity.id
_entity.type
_entity.pdbx_description
1 polymer ?
#
loop_
_entity_poly.entity_id
_entity_poly.type
_entity_poly.pdbx_seq_one_letter_code
_entity_poly.pdbx_strand_id
1 'polypeptide(L)'
;MIGSISGFDWDEGNRAKCCKHGLSLKDIEHLFHGTIAVFPDPRHSAAEERFAAIGETADGRKAFVIFTLRQKNGLTFIRPISARFMHRKEVEHYEKETARARQRR
;
A
#
# COMPACT_ATOMS: atom_id res chain seq x y z
N MET A 1 -21.47 0.38 -3.81
CA MET A 1 -21.11 -0.89 -3.16
C MET A 1 -19.60 -0.90 -3.03
N ILE A 2 -19.07 -0.74 -1.81
CA ILE A 2 -17.62 -0.91 -1.59
C ILE A 2 -17.41 -2.43 -1.66
N GLY A 3 -16.93 -2.92 -2.79
CA GLY A 3 -16.66 -4.35 -2.96
C GLY A 3 -15.62 -4.78 -1.93
N SER A 4 -15.90 -5.86 -1.20
CA SER A 4 -14.92 -6.46 -0.30
C SER A 4 -13.69 -6.89 -1.11
N ILE A 5 -12.50 -6.48 -0.67
CA ILE A 5 -11.25 -7.00 -1.23
C ILE A 5 -11.18 -8.50 -0.94
N SER A 6 -11.01 -9.30 -1.99
CA SER A 6 -11.02 -10.77 -1.94
C SER A 6 -9.63 -11.37 -1.77
N GLY A 7 -8.58 -10.55 -1.79
CA GLY A 7 -7.20 -10.96 -1.56
C GLY A 7 -6.20 -10.18 -2.40
N PHE A 8 -5.04 -10.79 -2.63
CA PHE A 8 -3.93 -10.22 -3.37
C PHE A 8 -3.73 -10.91 -4.72
N ASP A 9 -3.54 -10.10 -5.77
CA ASP A 9 -3.19 -10.56 -7.10
C ASP A 9 -1.66 -10.65 -7.25
N TRP A 10 -1.08 -11.76 -6.80
CA TRP A 10 0.34 -12.01 -6.85
C TRP A 10 0.74 -12.98 -7.98
N ASP A 11 1.65 -12.54 -8.85
CA ASP A 11 2.28 -13.35 -9.91
C ASP A 11 3.81 -13.16 -9.91
N GLU A 12 4.50 -13.85 -10.83
CA GLU A 12 5.96 -13.74 -10.97
C GLU A 12 6.40 -12.30 -11.29
N GLY A 13 5.56 -11.54 -12.00
CA GLY A 13 5.85 -10.17 -12.43
C GLY A 13 5.84 -9.14 -11.31
N ASN A 14 5.14 -9.38 -10.20
CA ASN A 14 5.10 -8.44 -9.06
C ASN A 14 5.72 -8.96 -7.77
N ARG A 15 5.72 -10.28 -7.50
CA ARG A 15 6.27 -10.84 -6.26
C ARG A 15 7.74 -10.47 -6.08
N ALA A 16 8.59 -10.82 -7.04
CA ALA A 16 10.03 -10.56 -6.97
C ALA A 16 10.34 -9.06 -6.91
N LYS A 17 9.60 -8.25 -7.68
CA LYS A 17 9.75 -6.80 -7.73
C LYS A 17 9.44 -6.15 -6.39
N CYS A 18 8.34 -6.53 -5.75
CA CYS A 18 7.94 -5.96 -4.45
C CYS A 18 8.89 -6.38 -3.33
N CYS A 19 9.43 -7.61 -3.40
CA CYS A 19 10.37 -8.09 -2.39
C CYS A 19 11.79 -7.52 -2.53
N LYS A 20 12.14 -6.89 -3.66
CA LYS A 20 13.48 -6.36 -3.93
C LYS A 20 13.98 -5.36 -2.87
N HIS A 21 13.08 -4.67 -2.19
CA HIS A 21 13.41 -3.62 -1.22
C HIS A 21 13.29 -4.08 0.25
N GLY A 22 13.35 -5.40 0.49
CA GLY A 22 13.44 -5.98 1.82
C GLY A 22 12.11 -6.22 2.53
N LEU A 23 10.98 -5.88 1.90
CA LEU A 23 9.65 -6.28 2.38
C LEU A 23 9.34 -7.69 1.90
N SER A 24 8.86 -8.57 2.78
CA SER A 24 8.30 -9.85 2.35
C SER A 24 6.86 -9.69 1.86
N LEU A 25 6.33 -10.70 1.16
CA LEU A 25 4.90 -10.73 0.80
C LEU A 25 4.03 -10.64 2.06
N LYS A 26 4.42 -11.33 3.14
CA LYS A 26 3.71 -11.30 4.42
C LYS A 26 3.68 -9.90 5.03
N ASP A 27 4.77 -9.14 4.93
CA ASP A 27 4.82 -7.76 5.42
C ASP A 27 3.86 -6.85 4.65
N ILE A 28 3.81 -7.03 3.33
CA ILE A 28 2.91 -6.27 2.47
C ILE A 28 1.46 -6.62 2.79
N GLU A 29 1.12 -7.91 2.90
CA GLU A 29 -0.24 -8.35 3.23
C GLU A 29 -0.65 -7.88 4.63
N HIS A 30 0.25 -8.00 5.61
CA HIS A 30 0.02 -7.53 6.98
C HIS A 30 -0.32 -6.04 7.02
N LEU A 31 0.38 -5.22 6.24
CA LEU A 31 0.12 -3.79 6.14
C LEU A 31 -1.35 -3.52 5.79
N PHE A 32 -1.92 -4.23 4.83
CA PHE A 32 -3.33 -4.04 4.41
C PHE A 32 -4.35 -4.64 5.37
N HIS A 33 -3.95 -5.54 6.27
CA HIS A 33 -4.80 -6.02 7.36
C HIS A 33 -4.81 -5.05 8.55
N GLY A 34 -3.85 -4.12 8.63
CA GLY A 34 -3.76 -3.09 9.64
C GLY A 34 -4.48 -1.79 9.27
N THR A 35 -4.24 -0.75 10.08
CA THR A 35 -4.69 0.60 9.75
C THR A 35 -3.75 1.21 8.73
N ILE A 36 -4.29 1.58 7.57
CA ILE A 36 -3.54 2.21 6.49
C ILE A 36 -4.11 3.57 6.12
N ALA A 37 -3.25 4.46 5.65
CA ALA A 37 -3.65 5.63 4.88
C ALA A 37 -3.51 5.32 3.39
N VAL A 38 -4.55 5.62 2.62
CA VAL A 38 -4.58 5.41 1.17
C VAL A 38 -4.73 6.75 0.48
N PHE A 39 -3.89 6.99 -0.52
CA PHE A 39 -3.88 8.22 -1.33
C PHE A 39 -3.94 7.87 -2.81
N PRO A 40 -4.68 8.64 -3.63
CA PRO A 40 -4.58 8.49 -5.08
C PRO A 40 -3.18 8.88 -5.56
N ASP A 41 -2.67 8.19 -6.58
CA ASP A 41 -1.41 8.52 -7.27
C ASP A 41 -1.69 9.03 -8.70
N PRO A 42 -2.24 10.24 -8.85
CA PRO A 42 -2.70 10.75 -10.15
C PRO A 42 -1.55 10.90 -11.15
N ARG A 43 -0.31 11.11 -10.68
CA ARG A 43 0.88 11.26 -11.53
C ARG A 43 1.17 10.00 -12.34
N HIS A 44 0.84 8.83 -11.80
CA HIS A 44 1.07 7.55 -12.47
C HIS A 44 -0.22 6.84 -12.89
N SER A 45 -1.37 7.48 -12.71
CA SER A 45 -2.70 6.88 -12.97
C SER A 45 -3.25 7.13 -14.38
N ALA A 46 -2.42 7.61 -15.31
CA ALA A 46 -2.87 7.92 -16.67
C ALA A 46 -3.34 6.68 -17.47
N ALA A 47 -2.79 5.50 -17.18
CA ALA A 47 -3.11 4.25 -17.89
C ALA A 47 -3.81 3.20 -17.00
N GLU A 48 -3.55 3.19 -15.69
CA GLU A 48 -4.13 2.26 -14.72
C GLU A 48 -4.29 3.03 -13.41
N GLU A 49 -5.45 2.97 -12.76
CA GLU A 49 -5.69 3.68 -11.51
C GLU A 49 -4.76 3.14 -10.41
N ARG A 50 -3.96 4.02 -9.81
CA ARG A 50 -2.96 3.65 -8.81
C ARG A 50 -3.19 4.39 -7.50
N PHE A 51 -2.88 3.68 -6.44
CA PHE A 51 -2.99 4.14 -5.07
C PHE A 51 -1.67 3.92 -4.34
N ALA A 52 -1.36 4.84 -3.43
CA ALA A 52 -0.31 4.68 -2.45
C ALA A 52 -0.94 4.30 -1.11
N ALA A 53 -0.46 3.22 -0.50
CA ALA A 53 -0.76 2.86 0.88
C ALA A 53 0.46 3.13 1.77
N ILE A 54 0.21 3.76 2.91
CA ILE A 54 1.16 3.88 4.02
C ILE A 54 0.57 3.15 5.22
N GLY A 55 1.35 2.24 5.79
CA GLY A 55 0.97 1.49 6.97
C GLY A 55 2.19 0.91 7.68
N GLU A 56 1.94 -0.05 8.56
CA GLU A 56 2.95 -0.72 9.36
C GLU A 56 3.05 -2.19 8.99
N THR A 57 4.28 -2.69 8.98
CA THR A 57 4.57 -4.12 8.93
C THR A 57 4.40 -4.76 10.31
N ALA A 58 4.47 -6.09 10.40
CA ALA A 58 4.26 -6.81 11.65
C ALA A 58 5.30 -6.48 12.75
N ASP A 59 6.49 -6.02 12.36
CA ASP A 59 7.54 -5.53 13.25
C ASP A 59 7.43 -4.04 13.58
N GLY A 60 6.32 -3.39 13.19
CA GLY A 60 6.03 -1.97 13.49
C GLY A 60 6.76 -0.97 12.59
N ARG A 61 7.44 -1.43 11.52
CA ARG A 61 8.13 -0.52 10.60
C ARG A 61 7.16 0.06 9.57
N LYS A 62 7.29 1.35 9.29
CA LYS A 62 6.49 2.01 8.25
C LYS A 62 6.90 1.56 6.85
N ALA A 63 5.91 1.17 6.06
CA ALA A 63 6.09 0.79 4.67
C ALA A 63 5.19 1.60 3.75
N PHE A 64 5.68 1.77 2.52
CA PHE A 64 5.01 2.47 1.44
C PHE A 64 4.80 1.49 0.28
N VAL A 65 3.55 1.30 -0.13
CA VAL A 65 3.16 0.36 -1.18
C VAL A 65 2.37 1.08 -2.26
N ILE A 66 2.81 0.99 -3.51
CA ILE A 66 2.01 1.37 -4.67
C ILE A 66 1.25 0.14 -5.14
N PHE A 67 -0.06 0.27 -5.33
CA PHE A 67 -0.93 -0.80 -5.78
C PHE A 67 -2.02 -0.30 -6.72
N THR A 68 -2.69 -1.23 -7.37
CA THR A 68 -3.92 -1.00 -8.13
C THR A 68 -4.97 -2.03 -7.72
N LEU A 69 -6.23 -1.80 -8.09
CA LEU A 69 -7.33 -2.74 -7.88
C LEU A 69 -7.63 -3.45 -9.19
N ARG A 70 -7.76 -4.78 -9.15
CA ARG A 70 -8.12 -5.60 -10.32
C ARG A 70 -9.37 -6.41 -10.07
N GLN A 71 -10.25 -6.44 -11.06
CA GLN A 71 -11.41 -7.32 -11.07
C GLN A 71 -11.06 -8.63 -11.77
N LYS A 72 -11.30 -9.77 -11.12
CA LYS A 72 -11.18 -11.11 -11.71
C LYS A 72 -12.35 -11.96 -11.26
N ASN A 73 -13.10 -12.54 -12.20
CA ASN A 73 -14.25 -13.40 -11.91
C ASN A 73 -15.28 -12.77 -10.96
N GLY A 74 -15.51 -11.46 -11.07
CA GLY A 74 -16.43 -10.71 -10.19
C GLY A 74 -15.89 -10.36 -8.80
N LEU A 75 -14.61 -10.67 -8.52
CA LEU A 75 -13.94 -10.38 -7.26
C LEU A 75 -12.87 -9.30 -7.43
N THR A 76 -12.72 -8.45 -6.41
CA THR A 76 -11.75 -7.35 -6.39
C THR A 76 -10.48 -7.77 -5.65
N PHE A 77 -9.32 -7.60 -6.27
CA PHE A 77 -8.01 -7.94 -5.70
C PHE A 77 -7.11 -6.72 -5.64
N ILE A 78 -6.28 -6.65 -4.60
CA ILE A 78 -5.17 -5.70 -4.53
C ILE A 78 -4.02 -6.27 -5.35
N ARG A 79 -3.52 -5.52 -6.32
CA ARG A 79 -2.29 -5.86 -7.04
C ARG A 79 -1.17 -4.89 -6.64
N PRO A 80 -0.22 -5.33 -5.80
CA PRO A 80 0.97 -4.53 -5.52
C PRO A 80 1.81 -4.36 -6.78
N ILE A 81 2.32 -3.14 -6.97
CA ILE A 81 3.15 -2.72 -8.11
C ILE A 81 4.58 -2.44 -7.65
N SER A 82 4.73 -1.87 -6.46
CA SER A 82 6.01 -1.55 -5.81
C SER A 82 5.82 -1.48 -4.30
N ALA A 83 6.80 -1.91 -3.54
CA ALA A 83 6.78 -1.85 -2.08
C ALA A 83 8.18 -1.54 -1.54
N ARG A 84 8.27 -0.70 -0.51
CA ARG A 84 9.52 -0.42 0.21
C ARG A 84 9.26 0.04 1.64
N PHE A 85 10.26 -0.10 2.50
CA PHE A 85 10.27 0.62 3.77
C PHE A 85 10.36 2.13 3.52
N MET A 86 9.73 2.90 4.39
CA MET A 86 9.88 4.36 4.42
C MET A 86 11.21 4.74 5.08
N HIS A 87 11.85 5.78 4.57
CA HIS A 87 12.98 6.39 5.24
C HIS A 87 12.51 7.20 6.45
N ARG A 88 13.37 7.32 7.47
CA ARG A 88 13.06 8.03 8.72
C ARG A 88 12.45 9.43 8.49
N LYS A 89 13.00 10.23 7.58
CA LYS A 89 12.46 11.56 7.25
C LYS A 89 11.05 11.51 6.65
N GLU A 90 10.74 10.49 5.86
CA GLU A 90 9.40 10.29 5.29
C GLU A 90 8.40 9.90 6.39
N VAL A 91 8.81 9.06 7.33
CA VAL A 91 8.00 8.68 8.50
C VAL A 91 7.70 9.91 9.37
N GLU A 92 8.73 10.66 9.76
CA GLU A 92 8.59 11.89 10.56
C GLU A 92 7.64 12.89 9.89
N HIS A 93 7.76 13.07 8.57
CA HIS A 93 6.89 13.95 7.81
C HIS A 93 5.43 13.45 7.81
N TYR A 94 5.21 12.17 7.49
CA TYR A 94 3.88 11.56 7.46
C TYR A 94 3.18 11.63 8.82
N GLU A 95 3.89 11.33 9.90
CA GLU A 95 3.33 11.37 11.26
C GLU A 95 2.97 12.79 11.68
N LYS A 96 3.81 13.77 11.35
CA LYS A 96 3.54 15.19 11.63
C LYS A 96 2.27 15.68 10.92
N GLU A 97 2.13 15.36 9.64
CA GLU A 97 0.94 15.75 8.86
C GLU A 97 -0.32 15.02 9.36
N THR A 98 -0.20 13.74 9.72
CA THR A 98 -1.30 12.97 10.32
C THR A 98 -1.71 13.54 11.68
N ALA A 99 -0.76 13.91 12.54
CA ALA A 99 -1.05 14.53 13.83
C ALA A 99 -1.73 15.89 13.69
N ARG A 100 -1.27 16.72 12.75
CA ARG A 100 -1.92 18.01 12.42
C ARG A 100 -3.35 17.83 11.92
N ALA A 101 -3.59 16.83 11.08
CA ALA A 101 -4.94 16.53 10.59
C ALA A 101 -5.87 16.07 11.72
N ARG A 102 -5.37 15.31 12.70
CA ARG A 102 -6.14 14.85 13.86
C ARG A 102 -6.49 16.00 14.83
N GLN A 103 -5.63 17.00 14.99
CA GLN A 103 -5.86 18.14 15.89
C GLN A 103 -6.83 19.19 15.34
N ARG A 104 -7.16 19.13 14.04
CA ARG A 104 -8.10 20.04 13.37
C ARG A 104 -9.54 19.50 13.33
N ARG A 105 -9.77 18.31 13.90
CA ARG A 105 -11.09 17.69 14.05
C ARG A 105 -11.60 17.90 15.46
#